data_AF-A0A4U2EFG0-F1
#
_entry.id   AF-A0A4U2EFG0-F1
#
_cell.length_a   1.000
_cell.length_b   1.000
_cell.length_c   1.000
_cell.angle_alpha   90.00
_cell.angle_beta   90.00
_cell.angle_gamma   90.00
#
_symmetry.space_group_name_H-M   'P 1'
#
loop_
_entity.id
_entity.type
_entity.pdbx_description
1 polymer ?
#
loop_
_entity_poly.entity_id
_entity_poly.type
_entity_poly.pdbx_seq_one_letter_code
_entity_poly.pdbx_strand_id
1 'polypeptide(L)'
;MTKIHNNEFTFIIEGLSEISFIEKEHKITKGQPYEGISCKGNTLVVKAGRHNSGDVAKWFLNSAKERGVIAKTFNDEKPEALNFAVRGTLLLHIKGVTYTFDDFVIGQGHFEFNNNWWIGSKEMFGVTWDNVNQQYAEQLVQDSLSVVSSIITEDPVGSVIDSAKLIVDVLNKRKVGSGSIAARTSESTTAVGLFLFQMDNSQTNVTMTGRYSHP
;
A
#
# COMPACT_ATOMS: atom_id res chain seq x y z
N MET A 1 12.82 29.83 -7.55
CA MET A 1 11.38 29.79 -7.19
C MET A 1 10.96 28.33 -7.14
N THR A 2 10.33 27.89 -6.06
CA THR A 2 9.83 26.51 -5.96
C THR A 2 8.55 26.36 -6.78
N LYS A 3 8.36 25.21 -7.43
CA LYS A 3 7.23 24.94 -8.32
C LYS A 3 6.33 23.88 -7.69
N ILE A 4 5.02 24.11 -7.74
CA ILE A 4 4.04 23.10 -7.36
C ILE A 4 3.72 22.20 -8.56
N HIS A 5 3.52 20.91 -8.29
CA HIS A 5 3.17 19.91 -9.29
C HIS A 5 1.95 19.12 -8.83
N ASN A 6 1.14 18.67 -9.80
CA ASN A 6 0.20 17.58 -9.58
C ASN A 6 0.96 16.27 -9.70
N ASN A 7 1.10 15.54 -8.59
CA ASN A 7 1.79 14.26 -8.54
C ASN A 7 0.75 13.16 -8.46
N GLU A 8 0.60 12.41 -9.54
CA GLU A 8 -0.48 11.42 -9.69
C GLU A 8 0.01 10.01 -9.38
N PHE A 9 -0.81 9.27 -8.64
CA PHE A 9 -0.63 7.85 -8.36
C PHE A 9 -1.95 7.11 -8.54
N THR A 10 -1.96 6.03 -9.32
CA THR A 10 -3.19 5.35 -9.72
C THR A 10 -3.30 3.96 -9.12
N PHE A 11 -4.49 3.62 -8.62
CA PHE A 11 -4.83 2.29 -8.12
C PHE A 11 -5.57 1.50 -9.21
N ILE A 12 -5.10 0.29 -9.52
CA ILE A 12 -5.68 -0.59 -10.53
C ILE A 12 -6.21 -1.84 -9.83
N ILE A 13 -7.54 -1.94 -9.72
CA ILE A 13 -8.22 -3.10 -9.16
C ILE A 13 -9.58 -3.29 -9.83
N GLU A 14 -9.93 -4.54 -10.10
CA GLU A 14 -11.19 -4.88 -10.75
C GLU A 14 -12.38 -4.47 -9.88
N GLY A 15 -13.33 -3.76 -10.49
CA GLY A 15 -14.56 -3.33 -9.81
C GLY A 15 -14.40 -2.14 -8.87
N LEU A 16 -13.25 -1.45 -8.89
CA LEU A 16 -13.06 -0.17 -8.22
C LEU A 16 -13.97 0.89 -8.85
N SER A 17 -14.80 1.54 -8.03
CA SER A 17 -15.60 2.70 -8.45
C SER A 17 -14.88 4.01 -8.14
N GLU A 18 -14.28 4.10 -6.95
CA GLU A 18 -13.60 5.30 -6.47
C GLU A 18 -12.58 4.97 -5.37
N ILE A 19 -11.65 5.90 -5.16
CA ILE A 19 -10.78 5.93 -3.98
C ILE A 19 -11.03 7.20 -3.19
N SER A 20 -10.82 7.11 -1.88
CA SER A 20 -10.71 8.28 -1.01
C SER A 20 -9.43 8.17 -0.18
N PHE A 21 -8.85 9.32 0.17
CA PHE A 21 -7.69 9.37 1.06
C PHE A 21 -7.87 10.48 2.07
N ILE A 22 -7.96 10.11 3.34
CA ILE A 22 -8.09 11.06 4.45
C ILE A 22 -6.68 11.30 5.00
N GLU A 23 -6.10 12.44 4.64
CA GLU A 23 -4.77 12.85 5.12
C GLU A 23 -4.79 12.98 6.64
N LYS A 24 -3.80 12.37 7.31
CA LYS A 24 -3.51 12.58 8.73
C LYS A 24 -2.29 13.47 8.90
N GLU A 25 -1.22 13.17 8.17
CA GLU A 25 0.05 13.87 8.26
C GLU A 25 0.80 13.84 6.92
N HIS A 26 1.69 14.79 6.70
CA HIS A 26 2.61 14.78 5.56
C HIS A 26 4.01 15.23 5.96
N LYS A 27 4.98 14.92 5.11
CA LYS A 27 6.33 15.46 5.16
C LYS A 27 6.74 15.92 3.78
N ILE A 28 7.22 17.16 3.70
CA ILE A 28 7.78 17.74 2.49
C ILE A 28 9.11 18.41 2.83
N THR A 29 10.01 18.46 1.86
CA THR A 29 11.28 19.17 2.03
C THR A 29 11.06 20.64 2.37
N LYS A 30 11.80 21.14 3.36
CA LYS A 30 11.70 22.52 3.84
C LYS A 30 11.78 23.52 2.68
N GLY A 31 10.82 24.43 2.63
CA GLY A 31 10.72 25.47 1.60
C GLY A 31 10.00 25.06 0.31
N GLN A 32 9.62 23.79 0.14
CA GLN A 32 8.77 23.36 -0.97
C GLN A 32 7.28 23.60 -0.66
N PRO A 33 6.45 23.92 -1.68
CA PRO A 33 5.02 24.12 -1.51
C PRO A 33 4.28 22.80 -1.32
N TYR A 34 3.21 22.82 -0.53
CA TYR A 34 2.25 21.72 -0.35
C TYR A 34 0.83 22.30 -0.29
N GLU A 35 -0.08 21.78 -1.13
CA GLU A 35 -1.50 22.20 -1.19
C GLU A 35 -2.46 21.03 -0.94
N GLY A 36 -1.97 19.96 -0.30
CA GLY A 36 -2.80 18.82 0.08
C GLY A 36 -2.87 17.70 -0.95
N ILE A 37 -3.75 16.76 -0.62
CA ILE A 37 -4.04 15.55 -1.39
C ILE A 37 -5.51 15.54 -1.81
N SER A 38 -5.79 14.98 -2.99
CA SER A 38 -7.15 14.80 -3.49
C SER A 38 -7.26 13.50 -4.30
N CYS A 39 -8.48 13.02 -4.52
CA CYS A 39 -8.75 11.81 -5.29
C CYS A 39 -9.70 12.13 -6.46
N LYS A 40 -9.47 11.49 -7.61
CA LYS A 40 -10.33 11.57 -8.80
C LYS A 40 -10.42 10.18 -9.43
N GLY A 41 -11.59 9.55 -9.36
CA GLY A 41 -11.77 8.17 -9.82
C GLY A 41 -10.84 7.23 -9.05
N ASN A 42 -9.89 6.61 -9.75
CA ASN A 42 -8.88 5.72 -9.17
C ASN A 42 -7.48 6.37 -9.02
N THR A 43 -7.37 7.69 -9.24
CA THR A 43 -6.10 8.42 -9.15
C THR A 43 -6.09 9.34 -7.95
N LEU A 44 -5.02 9.24 -7.17
CA LEU A 44 -4.67 10.12 -6.06
C LEU A 44 -3.72 11.19 -6.59
N VAL A 45 -3.96 12.45 -6.22
CA VAL A 45 -3.16 13.61 -6.64
C VAL A 45 -2.62 14.32 -5.42
N VAL A 46 -1.29 14.33 -5.27
CA VAL A 46 -0.59 15.13 -4.26
C VAL A 46 -0.07 16.41 -4.90
N LYS A 47 -0.56 17.56 -4.42
CA LYS A 47 -0.10 18.88 -4.88
C LYS A 47 1.10 19.32 -4.07
N ALA A 48 2.30 19.08 -4.59
CA ALA A 48 3.54 19.30 -3.85
C ALA A 48 4.70 19.69 -4.77
N GLY A 49 5.69 20.37 -4.19
CA GLY A 49 7.00 20.57 -4.80
C GLY A 49 7.83 19.29 -4.85
N ARG A 50 8.84 19.29 -5.72
CA ARG A 50 9.75 18.15 -5.93
C ARG A 50 11.17 18.54 -5.56
N HIS A 51 11.59 18.12 -4.38
CA HIS A 51 12.96 18.26 -3.94
C HIS A 51 13.32 17.11 -3.01
N ASN A 52 14.17 16.20 -3.46
CA ASN A 52 14.57 15.03 -2.70
C ASN A 52 15.20 15.42 -1.36
N SER A 53 14.77 14.75 -0.29
CA SER A 53 15.36 14.86 1.04
C SER A 53 15.38 13.52 1.75
N GLY A 54 16.53 13.20 2.36
CA GLY A 54 16.66 12.04 3.25
C GLY A 54 15.79 12.14 4.50
N ASP A 55 15.48 13.36 4.98
CA ASP A 55 14.60 13.56 6.12
C ASP A 55 13.15 13.14 5.81
N VAL A 56 12.71 13.35 4.57
CA VAL A 56 11.38 12.89 4.11
C VAL A 56 11.36 11.37 4.02
N ALA A 57 12.41 10.76 3.46
CA ALA A 57 12.53 9.30 3.41
C ALA A 57 12.55 8.67 4.80
N LYS A 58 13.31 9.23 5.75
CA LYS A 58 13.33 8.78 7.14
C LYS A 58 11.95 8.89 7.81
N TRP A 59 11.23 9.98 7.57
CA TRP A 59 9.87 10.14 8.09
C TRP A 59 8.89 9.11 7.50
N PHE A 60 8.99 8.85 6.19
CA PHE A 60 8.19 7.82 5.51
C PHE A 60 8.43 6.44 6.10
N LEU A 61 9.70 6.07 6.32
CA LEU A 61 10.07 4.79 6.93
C LEU A 61 9.55 4.65 8.36
N ASN A 62 9.62 5.71 9.17
CA ASN A 62 9.07 5.72 10.52
C ASN A 62 7.52 5.66 10.55
N SER A 63 6.88 5.97 9.43
CA SER A 63 5.44 5.93 9.25
C SER A 63 4.92 4.54 8.86
N ALA A 64 5.81 3.62 8.50
CA ALA A 64 5.48 2.25 8.10
C ALA A 64 6.22 1.23 8.98
N LYS A 65 5.84 -0.04 8.84
CA LYS A 65 6.56 -1.16 9.45
C LYS A 65 7.85 -1.42 8.67
N GLU A 66 8.87 -1.95 9.35
CA GLU A 66 10.05 -2.49 8.70
C GLU A 66 9.64 -3.58 7.68
N ARG A 67 10.13 -3.48 6.44
CA ARG A 67 9.71 -4.30 5.28
C ARG A 67 8.23 -4.17 4.89
N GLY A 68 7.48 -3.23 5.48
CA GLY A 68 6.10 -2.88 5.09
C GLY A 68 6.03 -1.76 4.05
N VAL A 69 7.10 -1.59 3.27
CA VAL A 69 7.26 -0.54 2.25
C VAL A 69 7.70 -1.17 0.94
N ILE A 70 7.09 -0.74 -0.16
CA ILE A 70 7.29 -1.33 -1.48
C ILE A 70 7.40 -0.27 -2.56
N ALA A 71 8.21 -0.55 -3.59
CA ALA A 71 8.42 0.26 -4.78
C ALA A 71 8.33 -0.61 -6.04
N LYS A 72 8.53 -0.01 -7.23
CA LYS A 72 8.48 -0.75 -8.51
C LYS A 72 9.39 -1.98 -8.53
N THR A 73 10.63 -1.85 -8.05
CA THR A 73 11.56 -2.97 -7.96
C THR A 73 11.36 -3.73 -6.65
N PHE A 74 11.68 -5.03 -6.68
CA PHE A 74 11.61 -5.89 -5.51
C PHE A 74 12.92 -5.94 -4.70
N ASN A 75 14.00 -5.38 -5.24
CA ASN A 75 15.31 -5.33 -4.57
C ASN A 75 15.47 -4.09 -3.69
N ASP A 76 14.69 -3.03 -3.94
CA ASP A 76 14.81 -1.83 -3.12
C ASP A 76 13.97 -2.00 -1.86
N GLU A 77 14.65 -2.05 -0.72
CA GLU A 77 14.00 -2.26 0.58
C GLU A 77 13.52 -0.96 1.23
N LYS A 78 14.08 0.18 0.82
CA LYS A 78 13.77 1.51 1.37
C LYS A 78 14.16 2.65 0.44
N PRO A 79 13.44 3.79 0.48
CA PRO A 79 13.87 5.01 -0.20
C PRO A 79 15.04 5.66 0.56
N GLU A 80 16.03 6.17 -0.17
CA GLU A 80 17.10 6.98 0.43
C GLU A 80 16.73 8.47 0.54
N ALA A 81 15.93 8.96 -0.40
CA ALA A 81 15.41 10.31 -0.42
C ALA A 81 14.03 10.35 -1.09
N LEU A 82 13.16 11.22 -0.59
CA LEU A 82 11.83 11.45 -1.15
C LEU A 82 11.61 12.96 -1.33
N ASN A 83 10.82 13.31 -2.35
CA ASN A 83 10.33 14.67 -2.58
C ASN A 83 9.31 15.07 -1.50
N PHE A 84 8.36 14.18 -1.24
CA PHE A 84 7.31 14.31 -0.25
C PHE A 84 6.79 12.92 0.14
N ALA A 85 6.10 12.85 1.26
CA ALA A 85 5.34 11.69 1.70
C ALA A 85 4.07 12.14 2.43
N VAL A 86 3.01 11.36 2.31
CA VAL A 86 1.70 11.61 2.94
C VAL A 86 1.24 10.32 3.61
N ARG A 87 0.82 10.41 4.87
CA ARG A 87 0.22 9.32 5.65
C ARG A 87 -1.24 9.64 5.92
N GLY A 88 -2.10 8.64 5.83
CA GLY A 88 -3.52 8.80 6.04
C GLY A 88 -4.27 7.49 6.10
N THR A 89 -5.59 7.59 5.94
CA THR A 89 -6.46 6.43 5.77
C THR A 89 -6.87 6.35 4.30
N LEU A 90 -6.51 5.25 3.64
CA LEU A 90 -6.92 4.93 2.28
C LEU A 90 -8.23 4.16 2.31
N LEU A 91 -9.20 4.58 1.50
CA LEU A 91 -10.45 3.86 1.28
C LEU A 91 -10.55 3.45 -0.19
N LEU A 92 -10.78 2.16 -0.42
CA LEU A 92 -11.06 1.62 -1.74
C LEU A 92 -12.53 1.20 -1.80
N HIS A 93 -13.29 1.79 -2.72
CA HIS A 93 -14.70 1.46 -2.92
C HIS A 93 -14.82 0.48 -4.09
N ILE A 94 -15.03 -0.79 -3.79
CA ILE A 94 -14.99 -1.89 -4.76
C ILE A 94 -16.33 -2.62 -4.74
N LYS A 95 -17.01 -2.63 -5.89
CA LYS A 95 -18.31 -3.33 -6.08
C LYS A 95 -19.34 -3.01 -4.97
N GLY A 96 -19.39 -1.76 -4.51
CA GLY A 96 -20.32 -1.29 -3.47
C GLY A 96 -19.84 -1.47 -2.02
N VAL A 97 -18.65 -2.02 -1.82
CA VAL A 97 -18.05 -2.25 -0.49
C VAL A 97 -16.88 -1.30 -0.28
N THR A 98 -16.79 -0.68 0.90
CA THR A 98 -15.65 0.16 1.28
C THR A 98 -14.64 -0.65 2.08
N TYR A 99 -13.40 -0.70 1.61
CA TYR A 99 -12.28 -1.30 2.33
C TYR A 99 -11.37 -0.20 2.85
N THR A 100 -11.08 -0.26 4.15
CA THR A 100 -10.35 0.77 4.87
C THR A 100 -8.96 0.26 5.27
N PHE A 101 -7.93 0.99 4.86
CA PHE A 101 -6.53 0.75 5.22
C PHE A 101 -6.03 1.92 6.06
N ASP A 102 -5.74 1.69 7.33
CA ASP A 102 -5.20 2.72 8.20
C ASP A 102 -3.70 2.88 8.04
N ASP A 103 -3.24 4.09 8.36
CA ASP A 103 -1.83 4.48 8.37
C ASP A 103 -1.11 4.09 7.07
N PHE A 104 -1.85 4.16 5.96
CA PHE A 104 -1.32 3.99 4.64
C PHE A 104 -0.46 5.21 4.31
N VAL A 105 0.78 4.96 3.91
CA VAL A 105 1.73 6.00 3.54
C VAL A 105 2.10 5.87 2.08
N ILE A 106 2.11 7.00 1.37
CA ILE A 106 2.53 7.12 -0.02
C ILE A 106 3.58 8.21 -0.14
N GLY A 107 4.64 7.92 -0.89
CA GLY A 107 5.75 8.84 -1.10
C GLY A 107 6.22 8.82 -2.55
N GLN A 108 6.70 9.97 -3.01
CA GLN A 108 7.36 10.09 -4.31
C GLN A 108 8.81 10.50 -4.08
N GLY A 109 9.74 9.78 -4.69
CA GLY A 109 11.14 10.17 -4.81
C GLY A 109 11.49 10.57 -6.24
N HIS A 110 12.79 10.59 -6.50
CA HIS A 110 13.33 10.81 -7.82
C HIS A 110 14.56 9.93 -8.01
N PHE A 111 14.57 9.20 -9.14
CA PHE A 111 15.64 8.31 -9.55
C PHE A 111 16.00 8.58 -11.02
N GLU A 112 17.25 8.97 -11.25
CA GLU A 112 17.77 9.39 -12.56
C GLU A 112 16.87 10.41 -13.28
N PHE A 113 16.16 9.98 -14.32
CA PHE A 113 15.33 10.84 -15.15
C PHE A 113 13.83 10.76 -14.80
N ASN A 114 13.46 9.94 -13.82
CA ASN A 114 12.07 9.62 -13.51
C ASN A 114 11.76 9.78 -12.03
N ASN A 115 10.49 10.02 -11.72
CA ASN A 115 10.01 9.91 -10.35
C ASN A 115 9.69 8.44 -10.05
N ASN A 116 10.13 7.95 -8.90
CA ASN A 116 9.74 6.67 -8.35
C ASN A 116 8.74 6.87 -7.21
N TRP A 117 7.80 5.94 -7.06
CA TRP A 117 6.83 5.97 -5.98
C TRP A 117 7.00 4.80 -5.04
N TRP A 118 6.58 5.04 -3.82
CA TRP A 118 6.64 4.15 -2.68
C TRP A 118 5.30 4.14 -1.98
N ILE A 119 4.84 2.97 -1.58
CA ILE A 119 3.71 2.82 -0.67
C ILE A 119 4.10 1.96 0.52
N GLY A 120 3.38 2.09 1.62
CA GLY A 120 3.55 1.24 2.78
C GLY A 120 2.47 1.44 3.82
N SER A 121 2.58 0.69 4.91
CA SER A 121 1.76 0.85 6.12
C SER A 121 2.45 0.16 7.28
N LYS A 122 2.00 0.45 8.51
CA LYS A 122 2.36 -0.36 9.69
C LYS A 122 1.76 -1.76 9.66
N GLU A 123 0.70 -1.96 8.89
CA GLU A 123 -0.02 -3.23 8.76
C GLU A 123 0.38 -4.01 7.49
N MET A 124 1.26 -3.45 6.66
CA MET A 124 1.72 -4.10 5.43
C MET A 124 2.90 -5.03 5.70
N PHE A 125 2.86 -6.21 5.08
CA PHE A 125 3.96 -7.16 5.03
C PHE A 125 4.49 -7.24 3.60
N GLY A 126 5.71 -6.77 3.37
CA GLY A 126 6.37 -6.83 2.08
C GLY A 126 6.78 -8.25 1.70
N VAL A 127 6.71 -8.54 0.40
CA VAL A 127 7.10 -9.82 -0.17
C VAL A 127 8.62 -9.93 -0.26
N THR A 128 9.17 -10.96 0.36
CA THR A 128 10.53 -11.44 0.09
C THR A 128 10.48 -12.35 -1.12
N TRP A 129 11.26 -12.05 -2.14
CA TRP A 129 11.18 -12.78 -3.40
C TRP A 129 12.06 -14.03 -3.47
N ASP A 130 12.83 -14.30 -2.42
CA ASP A 130 13.65 -15.51 -2.31
C ASP A 130 12.74 -16.68 -1.93
N ASN A 131 12.38 -17.50 -2.92
CA ASN A 131 11.54 -18.69 -2.81
C ASN A 131 10.06 -18.44 -2.48
N VAL A 132 9.38 -17.58 -3.26
CA VAL A 132 7.91 -17.50 -3.26
C VAL A 132 7.33 -18.87 -3.64
N ASN A 133 6.79 -19.58 -2.65
CA ASN A 133 6.12 -20.87 -2.78
C ASN A 133 4.89 -20.89 -1.88
N GLN A 134 4.16 -22.00 -1.90
CA GLN A 134 2.92 -22.16 -1.13
C GLN A 134 3.13 -21.90 0.37
N GLN A 135 4.16 -22.49 0.98
CA GLN A 135 4.44 -22.35 2.41
C GLN A 135 4.75 -20.89 2.78
N TYR A 136 5.57 -20.22 1.96
CA TYR A 136 5.87 -18.79 2.14
C TYR A 136 4.59 -17.94 2.06
N ALA A 137 3.72 -18.21 1.08
CA ALA A 137 2.48 -17.45 0.91
C ALA A 137 1.47 -17.71 2.04
N GLU A 138 1.38 -18.93 2.56
CA GLU A 138 0.57 -19.24 3.75
C GLU A 138 1.05 -18.46 4.98
N GLN A 139 2.37 -18.39 5.21
CA GLN A 139 2.93 -17.58 6.28
C GLN A 139 2.61 -16.10 6.08
N LEU A 140 2.75 -15.57 4.86
CA LEU A 140 2.41 -14.18 4.55
C LEU A 140 0.94 -13.85 4.83
N VAL A 141 0.02 -14.78 4.52
CA VAL A 141 -1.40 -14.66 4.84
C VAL A 141 -1.59 -14.61 6.36
N GLN A 142 -1.03 -15.57 7.10
CA GLN A 142 -1.15 -15.63 8.56
C GLN A 142 -0.58 -14.37 9.23
N ASP A 143 0.59 -13.92 8.80
CA ASP A 143 1.22 -12.69 9.28
C ASP A 143 0.32 -11.47 9.05
N SER A 144 -0.26 -11.35 7.85
CA SER A 144 -1.17 -10.24 7.51
C SER A 144 -2.47 -10.27 8.32
N LEU A 145 -2.95 -11.45 8.70
CA LEU A 145 -4.14 -11.62 9.53
C LEU A 145 -3.83 -11.38 11.02
N SER A 146 -2.60 -11.64 11.48
CA SER A 146 -2.21 -11.47 12.88
C SER A 146 -2.34 -10.03 13.39
N VAL A 147 -2.12 -9.04 12.51
CA VAL A 147 -2.22 -7.61 12.86
C VAL A 147 -3.65 -7.10 12.98
N VAL A 148 -4.62 -7.86 12.44
CA VAL A 148 -6.06 -7.59 12.57
C VAL A 148 -6.75 -8.58 13.52
N SER A 149 -6.00 -9.26 14.39
CA SER A 149 -6.52 -10.24 15.36
C SER A 149 -7.53 -9.68 16.37
N SER A 150 -7.63 -8.35 16.52
CA SER A 150 -8.69 -7.70 17.30
C SER A 150 -10.05 -7.67 16.57
N ILE A 151 -10.04 -7.86 15.25
CA ILE A 151 -11.22 -7.88 14.37
C ILE A 151 -11.62 -9.34 14.08
N ILE A 152 -10.64 -10.20 13.83
CA ILE A 152 -10.80 -11.64 13.60
C ILE A 152 -10.13 -12.40 14.75
N THR A 153 -10.83 -13.29 15.44
CA THR A 153 -10.17 -14.11 16.48
C THR A 153 -9.25 -15.15 15.87
N GLU A 154 -8.51 -15.84 16.72
CA GLU A 154 -7.83 -17.09 16.36
C GLU A 154 -8.86 -18.05 15.70
N ASP A 155 -8.47 -18.64 14.57
CA ASP A 155 -9.28 -19.48 13.65
C ASP A 155 -10.37 -18.76 12.81
N PRO A 156 -9.99 -17.82 11.91
CA PRO A 156 -10.94 -17.13 11.05
C PRO A 156 -11.59 -18.05 10.01
N VAL A 157 -12.87 -17.83 9.72
CA VAL A 157 -13.54 -18.47 8.57
C VAL A 157 -13.00 -17.84 7.29
N GLY A 158 -12.27 -18.65 6.52
CA GLY A 158 -11.63 -18.27 5.26
C GLY A 158 -10.55 -19.30 4.88
N SER A 159 -10.19 -19.36 3.61
CA SER A 159 -9.20 -20.36 3.14
C SER A 159 -7.82 -19.73 3.00
N VAL A 160 -6.99 -19.87 4.03
CA VAL A 160 -5.57 -19.47 4.00
C VAL A 160 -4.85 -20.10 2.81
N ILE A 161 -5.11 -21.38 2.57
CA ILE A 161 -4.51 -22.15 1.47
C ILE A 161 -4.88 -21.56 0.12
N ASP A 162 -6.14 -21.19 -0.11
CA ASP A 162 -6.57 -20.65 -1.40
C ASP A 162 -6.09 -19.21 -1.62
N SER A 163 -6.07 -18.38 -0.57
CA SER A 163 -5.40 -17.07 -0.64
C SER A 163 -3.92 -17.21 -0.97
N ALA A 164 -3.23 -18.16 -0.36
CA ALA A 164 -1.82 -18.41 -0.60
C ALA A 164 -1.55 -18.88 -2.04
N LYS A 165 -2.37 -19.80 -2.59
CA LYS A 165 -2.26 -20.21 -4.00
C LYS A 165 -2.41 -19.02 -4.94
N LEU A 166 -3.42 -18.17 -4.71
CA LEU A 166 -3.63 -16.98 -5.53
C LEU A 166 -2.48 -15.98 -5.41
N ILE A 167 -1.90 -15.80 -4.21
CA ILE A 167 -0.71 -14.98 -4.01
C ILE A 167 0.45 -15.52 -4.85
N VAL A 168 0.74 -16.83 -4.78
CA VAL A 168 1.79 -17.47 -5.58
C VAL A 168 1.55 -17.24 -7.08
N ASP A 169 0.33 -17.45 -7.56
CA ASP A 169 -0.04 -17.25 -8.97
C ASP A 169 0.14 -15.81 -9.43
N VAL A 170 -0.22 -14.82 -8.60
CA VAL A 170 -0.06 -13.40 -8.91
C VAL A 170 1.41 -13.00 -8.91
N LEU A 171 2.18 -13.44 -7.91
CA LEU A 171 3.60 -13.12 -7.80
C LEU A 171 4.42 -13.77 -8.93
N ASN A 172 4.09 -14.98 -9.35
CA ASN A 172 4.79 -15.67 -10.45
C ASN A 172 4.62 -14.98 -11.82
N LYS A 173 3.59 -14.15 -12.00
CA LYS A 173 3.35 -13.42 -13.25
C LYS A 173 4.23 -12.18 -13.40
N ARG A 174 4.65 -11.56 -12.29
CA ARG A 174 5.39 -10.29 -12.33
C ARG A 174 6.20 -10.08 -11.05
N LYS A 175 7.52 -9.96 -11.21
CA LYS A 175 8.46 -9.72 -10.12
C LYS A 175 8.69 -8.22 -9.88
N VAL A 176 7.93 -7.64 -8.95
CA VAL A 176 7.98 -6.22 -8.54
C VAL A 176 7.84 -6.09 -7.02
N GLY A 177 8.13 -4.93 -6.43
CA GLY A 177 7.82 -4.72 -5.01
C GLY A 177 6.34 -4.96 -4.77
N SER A 178 6.05 -5.85 -3.82
CA SER A 178 4.71 -6.36 -3.56
C SER A 178 4.50 -6.48 -2.06
N GLY A 179 3.28 -6.24 -1.58
CA GLY A 179 2.98 -6.25 -0.15
C GLY A 179 1.56 -6.71 0.12
N SER A 180 1.40 -7.52 1.17
CA SER A 180 0.12 -8.01 1.65
C SER A 180 -0.36 -7.16 2.83
N ILE A 181 -1.65 -6.83 2.84
CA ILE A 181 -2.28 -6.05 3.91
C ILE A 181 -3.77 -6.43 4.03
N ALA A 182 -4.26 -6.55 5.27
CA ALA A 182 -5.67 -6.76 5.56
C ALA A 182 -6.40 -5.41 5.66
N ALA A 183 -7.66 -5.36 5.25
CA ALA A 183 -8.48 -4.16 5.27
C ALA A 183 -9.82 -4.44 5.94
N ARG A 184 -10.26 -3.52 6.81
CA ARG A 184 -11.62 -3.56 7.36
C ARG A 184 -12.64 -3.29 6.26
N THR A 185 -13.77 -3.98 6.30
CA THR A 185 -14.87 -3.78 5.35
C THR A 185 -16.02 -3.00 5.98
N SER A 186 -16.74 -2.21 5.19
CA SER A 186 -18.00 -1.58 5.61
C SER A 186 -19.14 -2.57 5.84
N GLU A 187 -19.01 -3.81 5.38
CA GLU A 187 -20.05 -4.83 5.50
C GLU A 187 -20.09 -5.51 6.87
N SER A 188 -18.99 -5.47 7.62
CA SER A 188 -18.89 -6.15 8.92
C SER A 188 -17.77 -5.56 9.77
N THR A 189 -18.02 -5.46 11.07
CA THR A 189 -17.03 -5.08 12.07
C THR A 189 -16.13 -6.24 12.51
N THR A 190 -16.43 -7.47 12.08
CA THR A 190 -15.71 -8.71 12.42
C THR A 190 -15.16 -9.42 11.20
N ALA A 191 -15.05 -8.71 10.07
CA ALA A 191 -14.50 -9.26 8.84
C ALA A 191 -13.48 -8.32 8.20
N VAL A 192 -12.58 -8.92 7.43
CA VAL A 192 -11.54 -8.23 6.67
C VAL A 192 -11.44 -8.80 5.25
N GLY A 193 -11.00 -7.97 4.32
CA GLY A 193 -10.47 -8.41 3.04
C GLY A 193 -8.94 -8.44 3.09
N LEU A 194 -8.33 -9.48 2.53
CA LEU A 194 -6.88 -9.55 2.35
C LEU A 194 -6.53 -9.07 0.94
N PHE A 195 -5.56 -8.16 0.83
CA PHE A 195 -5.16 -7.54 -0.42
C PHE A 195 -3.67 -7.68 -0.66
N LEU A 196 -3.29 -7.99 -1.90
CA LEU A 196 -1.93 -7.96 -2.40
C LEU A 196 -1.75 -6.77 -3.33
N PHE A 197 -0.87 -5.85 -2.96
CA PHE A 197 -0.47 -4.69 -3.76
C PHE A 197 0.81 -5.04 -4.53
N GLN A 198 0.89 -4.66 -5.80
CA GLN A 198 2.08 -4.81 -6.66
C GLN A 198 2.38 -3.49 -7.36
N MET A 199 3.60 -2.97 -7.17
CA MET A 199 3.97 -1.65 -7.65
C MET A 199 4.36 -1.63 -9.12
N ASP A 200 3.97 -0.56 -9.81
CA ASP A 200 4.35 -0.26 -11.18
C ASP A 200 4.64 1.23 -11.38
N ASN A 201 5.74 1.68 -10.79
CA ASN A 201 6.11 3.09 -10.73
C ASN A 201 4.97 3.96 -10.16
N SER A 202 4.30 4.78 -10.98
CA SER A 202 3.22 5.69 -10.58
C SER A 202 1.84 5.04 -10.49
N GLN A 203 1.77 3.72 -10.46
CA GLN A 203 0.53 2.99 -10.23
C GLN A 203 0.77 1.73 -9.40
N THR A 204 -0.29 1.18 -8.83
CA THR A 204 -0.27 -0.11 -8.14
C THR A 204 -1.41 -1.00 -8.63
N ASN A 205 -1.09 -2.25 -8.93
CA ASN A 205 -2.08 -3.29 -9.19
C ASN A 205 -2.45 -3.93 -7.85
N VAL A 206 -3.74 -4.02 -7.56
CA VAL A 206 -4.24 -4.55 -6.28
C VAL A 206 -5.15 -5.74 -6.58
N THR A 207 -4.89 -6.85 -5.89
CA THR A 207 -5.69 -8.08 -5.96
C THR A 207 -6.24 -8.38 -4.58
N MET A 208 -7.57 -8.55 -4.46
CA MET A 208 -8.15 -9.12 -3.24
C MET A 208 -7.93 -10.63 -3.26
N THR A 209 -7.14 -11.13 -2.32
CA THR A 209 -6.70 -12.53 -2.29
C THR A 209 -7.55 -13.40 -1.35
N GLY A 210 -8.35 -12.78 -0.48
CA GLY A 210 -9.26 -13.51 0.40
C GLY A 210 -10.21 -12.60 1.17
N ARG A 211 -11.23 -13.22 1.75
CA ARG A 211 -12.12 -12.63 2.75
C ARG A 211 -12.08 -13.53 3.98
N TYR A 212 -11.97 -12.91 5.15
CA TYR A 212 -11.87 -13.60 6.43
C TYR A 212 -12.86 -12.96 7.40
N SER A 213 -13.57 -13.77 8.17
CA SER A 213 -14.46 -13.29 9.21
C SER A 213 -14.28 -14.09 10.48
N HIS A 214 -14.66 -13.49 11.60
CA HIS A 214 -14.95 -14.24 12.81
C HIS A 214 -16.03 -15.32 12.53
N PRO A 215 -15.95 -16.52 13.14
CA PRO A 215 -16.99 -17.55 13.04
C PRO A 215 -18.39 -17.08 13.44
#